data_AF-R5YCW2-F1
#
_entry.id   AF-R5YCW2-F1
#
_cell.length_a   1.000
_cell.length_b   1.000
_cell.length_c   1.000
_cell.angle_alpha   90.00
_cell.angle_beta   90.00
_cell.angle_gamma   90.00
#
_symmetry.space_group_name_H-M   'P 1'
#
loop_
_entity.id
_entity.type
_entity.pdbx_description
1 polymer ?
#
loop_
_entity_poly.entity_id
_entity_poly.type
_entity_poly.pdbx_seq_one_letter_code
_entity_poly.pdbx_strand_id
1 'polypeptide(L)'
;MRRKQNNAGFSLIEVILSMAILAIISIPLLSYFTESMKYNAKMANKQHATTLAQEVLEDLKNQDVLVADEGTGETIKYLLDHGYTVVSNDMGKTDSAGKFIGGEGVFYGAAGNIGKDYDVVVKAETTPTENTKEIPEVSGIDDTSDLLAVENAQLQEALTHFLAINSAYESNVSARLTSDQIRNKMKRTIGIDIQKDGAYYDVKVSCTYKCEGLRGGGSNDTYESAAYAEERLKEVKHIYLLYNVNQLTDTVDITKGAGVDASLNPEIEIICQNISSVDPAYAITVTGINIPSVATNLGKNGKNGKVHNSSGIPLTNTKDLVENKSQIRKITLQVSVYKKGKGSTAGAEPYITVNAAKGE
;
A
#
# COMPACT_ATOMS: atom_id res chain seq x y z
N MET A 1 27.63 5.79 91.69
CA MET A 1 27.52 7.23 91.34
C MET A 1 26.47 7.40 90.25
N ARG A 2 25.35 8.07 90.53
CA ARG A 2 24.31 8.38 89.52
C ARG A 2 24.77 9.55 88.66
N ARG A 3 24.81 9.38 87.34
CA ARG A 3 25.04 10.46 86.35
C ARG A 3 23.90 11.48 86.49
N LYS A 4 24.24 12.73 86.77
CA LYS A 4 23.29 13.86 86.81
C LYS A 4 22.79 14.08 85.37
N GLN A 5 21.50 13.85 85.12
CA GLN A 5 20.89 14.21 83.82
C GLN A 5 20.92 15.74 83.69
N ASN A 6 21.53 16.23 82.62
CA ASN A 6 21.66 17.65 82.35
C ASN A 6 20.36 18.14 81.71
N ASN A 7 19.37 18.48 82.52
CA ASN A 7 18.10 19.08 82.09
C ASN A 7 18.27 20.60 81.88
N ALA A 8 19.30 21.00 81.11
CA ALA A 8 19.39 22.37 80.64
C ALA A 8 18.28 22.57 79.60
N GLY A 9 17.19 23.24 80.00
CA GLY A 9 16.18 23.69 79.04
C GLY A 9 16.79 24.67 78.03
N PHE A 10 16.18 24.80 76.86
CA PHE A 10 16.63 25.74 75.84
C PHE A 10 16.58 27.18 76.37
N SER A 11 17.62 27.96 76.06
CA SER A 11 17.60 29.40 76.32
C SER A 11 16.56 30.07 75.41
N LEU A 12 15.90 31.13 75.91
CA LEU A 12 14.92 31.89 75.13
C LEU A 12 15.50 32.38 73.80
N ILE A 13 16.78 32.74 73.77
CA ILE A 13 17.48 33.18 72.55
C ILE A 13 17.62 32.04 71.53
N GLU A 14 17.87 30.81 71.98
CA GLU A 14 18.01 29.63 71.11
C GLU A 14 16.68 29.26 70.48
N VAL A 15 15.57 29.38 71.24
CA VAL A 15 14.21 29.16 70.73
C VAL A 15 13.84 30.20 69.67
N ILE A 16 14.07 31.49 69.95
CA ILE A 16 13.76 32.57 69.01
C ILE A 16 14.61 32.44 67.74
N LEU A 17 15.91 32.15 67.87
CA LEU A 17 16.81 31.97 66.73
C LEU A 17 16.39 30.75 65.88
N SER A 18 16.03 29.63 66.52
CA SER A 18 15.57 28.44 65.82
C SER A 18 14.25 28.68 65.07
N MET A 19 13.29 29.38 65.68
CA MET A 19 12.04 29.77 65.03
C MET A 19 12.27 30.74 63.87
N ALA A 20 13.21 31.69 64.01
CA ALA A 20 13.57 32.62 62.94
C ALA A 20 14.18 31.89 61.73
N ILE A 21 15.13 30.97 61.96
CA ILE A 21 15.74 30.16 60.89
C ILE A 21 14.69 29.26 60.24
N LEU A 22 13.84 28.60 61.03
CA LEU A 22 12.77 27.74 60.52
C LEU A 22 11.79 28.54 59.66
N ALA A 23 11.40 29.74 60.06
CA ALA A 23 10.49 30.59 59.30
C ALA A 23 11.11 31.03 57.96
N ILE A 24 12.39 31.42 57.96
CA ILE A 24 13.12 31.82 56.74
C ILE A 24 13.19 30.65 55.74
N ILE A 25 13.41 29.43 56.22
CA ILE A 25 13.49 28.22 55.38
C ILE A 25 12.09 27.72 54.95
N SER A 26 11.07 27.87 55.80
CA SER A 26 9.74 27.32 55.53
C SER A 26 9.02 28.03 54.38
N ILE A 27 9.20 29.35 54.22
CA ILE A 27 8.54 30.12 53.15
C ILE A 27 8.89 29.60 51.74
N PRO A 28 10.18 29.49 51.33
CA PRO A 28 10.52 28.94 50.02
C PRO A 28 10.16 27.46 49.91
N LEU A 29 10.28 26.68 50.99
CA LEU A 29 9.93 25.26 51.00
C LEU A 29 8.44 25.03 50.68
N LEU A 30 7.54 25.76 51.34
CA LEU A 30 6.10 25.69 51.06
C LEU A 30 5.76 26.15 49.63
N SER A 31 6.47 27.16 49.12
CA SER A 31 6.31 27.61 47.73
C SER A 31 6.69 26.51 46.75
N TYR A 32 7.85 25.87 46.94
CA TYR A 32 8.29 24.74 46.10
C TYR A 32 7.33 23.56 46.17
N PHE A 33 6.83 23.20 47.36
CA PHE A 33 5.83 22.14 47.48
C PHE A 33 4.53 22.48 46.76
N THR A 34 4.05 23.72 46.89
CA THR A 34 2.82 24.17 46.23
C THR A 34 2.98 24.16 44.70
N GLU A 35 4.12 24.63 44.19
CA GLU A 35 4.44 24.58 42.76
C GLU A 35 4.56 23.15 42.25
N SER A 36 5.23 22.26 42.99
CA SER A 36 5.34 20.84 42.65
C SER A 36 3.97 20.16 42.61
N MET A 37 3.10 20.42 43.60
CA MET A 37 1.72 19.89 43.59
C MET A 37 0.92 20.39 42.39
N LYS A 38 1.01 21.68 42.05
CA LYS A 38 0.37 22.26 40.86
C LYS A 38 0.91 21.63 39.57
N TYR A 39 2.22 21.45 39.48
CA TYR A 39 2.86 20.81 38.34
C TYR A 39 2.43 19.36 38.18
N ASN A 40 2.42 18.59 39.27
CA ASN A 40 2.00 17.19 39.27
C ASN A 40 0.53 17.04 38.86
N ALA A 41 -0.36 17.89 39.38
CA ALA A 41 -1.76 17.90 38.97
C ALA A 41 -1.92 18.27 37.48
N LYS A 42 -1.11 19.21 36.97
CA LYS A 42 -1.10 19.56 35.54
C LYS A 42 -0.61 18.40 34.68
N MET A 43 0.44 17.71 35.12
CA MET A 43 1.01 16.57 34.39
C MET A 43 0.08 15.36 34.39
N ALA A 44 -0.57 15.05 35.51
CA ALA A 44 -1.60 14.01 35.56
C ALA A 44 -2.73 14.30 34.56
N ASN A 45 -3.26 15.54 34.54
CA ASN A 45 -4.27 15.94 33.57
C ASN A 45 -3.81 15.83 32.12
N LYS A 46 -2.56 16.21 31.83
CA LYS A 46 -1.98 16.02 30.50
C LYS A 46 -1.89 14.55 30.11
N GLN A 47 -1.45 13.69 31.02
CA GLN A 47 -1.35 12.25 30.77
C GLN A 47 -2.72 11.64 30.45
N HIS A 48 -3.74 11.93 31.26
CA HIS A 48 -5.11 11.48 30.99
C HIS A 48 -5.66 12.02 29.67
N ALA A 49 -5.42 13.30 29.37
CA ALA A 49 -5.81 13.89 28.10
C ALA A 49 -5.08 13.23 26.91
N THR A 50 -3.81 12.88 27.04
CA THR A 50 -3.04 12.15 26.02
C THR A 50 -3.61 10.76 25.77
N THR A 51 -3.93 10.01 26.82
CA THR A 51 -4.56 8.68 26.68
C THR A 51 -5.91 8.80 25.97
N LEU A 52 -6.75 9.76 26.33
CA LEU A 52 -8.03 9.98 25.67
C LEU A 52 -7.87 10.37 24.19
N ALA A 53 -6.92 11.26 23.88
CA ALA A 53 -6.66 11.67 22.49
C ALA A 53 -6.26 10.47 21.62
N GLN A 54 -5.44 9.57 22.17
CA GLN A 54 -5.03 8.34 21.48
C GLN A 54 -6.17 7.33 21.34
N GLU A 55 -6.98 7.15 22.39
CA GLU A 55 -8.17 6.29 22.35
C GLU A 55 -9.11 6.70 21.21
N VAL A 56 -9.52 7.98 21.18
CA VAL A 56 -10.40 8.52 20.13
C VAL A 56 -9.77 8.38 18.75
N LEU A 57 -8.47 8.61 18.61
CA LEU A 57 -7.77 8.50 17.34
C LEU A 57 -7.73 7.06 16.81
N GLU A 58 -7.45 6.09 17.67
CA GLU A 58 -7.43 4.67 17.29
C GLU A 58 -8.82 4.16 16.98
N ASP A 59 -9.85 4.56 17.74
CA ASP A 59 -11.23 4.22 17.45
C ASP A 59 -11.66 4.71 16.06
N LEU A 60 -11.28 5.93 15.68
CA LEU A 60 -11.53 6.48 14.35
C LEU A 60 -10.77 5.71 13.27
N LYS A 61 -9.51 5.35 13.53
CA LYS A 61 -8.70 4.56 12.58
C LYS A 61 -9.25 3.15 12.38
N ASN A 62 -9.87 2.57 13.39
CA ASN A 62 -10.43 1.21 13.38
C ASN A 62 -11.79 1.11 12.69
N GLN A 63 -12.40 2.22 12.27
CA GLN A 63 -13.62 2.15 11.46
C GLN A 63 -13.30 1.51 10.10
N ASP A 64 -14.21 0.74 9.50
CA ASP A 64 -14.01 0.25 8.12
C ASP A 64 -14.06 1.43 7.15
N VAL A 65 -15.16 2.18 7.19
CA VAL A 65 -15.36 3.45 6.46
C VAL A 65 -15.57 4.55 7.48
N LEU A 66 -14.66 5.51 7.53
CA LEU A 66 -14.64 6.62 8.49
C LEU A 66 -15.51 7.77 8.00
N VAL A 67 -15.41 8.11 6.72
CA VAL A 67 -16.23 9.16 6.10
C VAL A 67 -17.20 8.53 5.12
N ALA A 68 -18.49 8.77 5.31
CA ALA A 68 -19.56 8.24 4.47
C ALA A 68 -20.61 9.32 4.16
N ASP A 69 -21.27 9.21 3.01
CA ASP A 69 -22.41 10.05 2.65
C ASP A 69 -23.68 9.54 3.32
N GLU A 70 -24.25 10.34 4.22
CA GLU A 70 -25.48 10.04 4.96
C GLU A 70 -26.72 10.67 4.31
N GLY A 71 -26.63 11.07 3.03
CA GLY A 71 -27.72 11.69 2.27
C GLY A 71 -27.87 13.20 2.48
N THR A 72 -27.15 13.76 3.45
CA THR A 72 -26.99 15.22 3.66
C THR A 72 -25.57 15.69 3.36
N GLY A 73 -24.73 14.83 2.77
CA GLY A 73 -23.30 15.05 2.56
C GLY A 73 -22.44 14.13 3.41
N GLU A 74 -21.14 14.15 3.12
CA GLU A 74 -20.16 13.29 3.80
C GLU A 74 -19.97 13.69 5.26
N THR A 75 -19.93 12.71 6.16
CA THR A 75 -19.72 12.92 7.60
C THR A 75 -19.02 11.72 8.26
N ILE A 76 -18.65 11.86 9.53
CA ILE A 76 -18.12 10.78 10.35
C ILE A 76 -19.23 10.27 11.27
N LYS A 77 -19.96 9.26 10.81
CA LYS A 77 -21.09 8.68 11.55
C LYS A 77 -20.71 8.19 12.96
N TYR A 78 -19.55 7.58 13.10
CA TYR A 78 -19.03 7.12 14.39
C TYR A 78 -19.05 8.23 15.45
N LEU A 79 -18.60 9.44 15.12
CA LEU A 79 -18.57 10.55 16.08
C LEU A 79 -19.99 10.99 16.48
N LEU A 80 -20.91 11.06 15.53
CA LEU A 80 -22.29 11.47 15.81
C LEU A 80 -22.99 10.46 16.73
N ASP A 81 -22.79 9.17 16.51
CA ASP A 81 -23.34 8.10 17.35
C ASP A 81 -22.75 8.10 18.77
N HIS A 82 -21.55 8.68 18.95
CA HIS A 82 -20.87 8.82 20.23
C HIS A 82 -21.03 10.21 20.87
N GLY A 83 -22.06 10.97 20.46
CA GLY A 83 -22.45 12.21 21.14
C GLY A 83 -21.66 13.46 20.74
N TYR A 84 -20.89 13.40 19.66
CA TYR A 84 -20.25 14.58 19.08
C TYR A 84 -21.24 15.37 18.23
N THR A 85 -21.09 16.70 18.23
CA THR A 85 -21.86 17.61 17.39
C THR A 85 -20.99 18.18 16.28
N VAL A 86 -21.56 18.35 15.08
CA VAL A 86 -20.87 19.02 13.97
C VAL A 86 -20.73 20.52 14.27
N VAL A 87 -19.52 21.05 14.17
CA VAL A 87 -19.22 22.48 14.29
C VAL A 87 -19.21 23.13 12.90
N SER A 88 -18.49 22.50 11.97
CA SER A 88 -18.45 22.86 10.56
C SER A 88 -18.19 21.62 9.74
N ASN A 89 -18.77 21.54 8.55
CA ASN A 89 -18.55 20.43 7.64
C ASN A 89 -18.66 20.89 6.19
N ASP A 90 -17.55 20.83 5.47
CA ASP A 90 -17.53 20.88 4.01
C ASP A 90 -16.81 19.66 3.41
N MET A 91 -16.74 18.54 4.14
CA MET A 91 -16.35 17.25 3.58
C MET A 91 -17.29 16.86 2.44
N GLY A 92 -16.78 16.15 1.43
CA GLY A 92 -17.54 15.89 0.21
C GLY A 92 -17.58 17.05 -0.79
N LYS A 93 -16.76 18.11 -0.60
CA LYS A 93 -16.79 19.30 -1.46
C LYS A 93 -16.51 18.95 -2.92
N THR A 94 -17.31 19.51 -3.81
CA THR A 94 -17.10 19.41 -5.25
C THR A 94 -16.79 20.77 -5.88
N ASP A 95 -16.07 20.78 -6.99
CA ASP A 95 -15.95 21.96 -7.84
C ASP A 95 -17.24 22.21 -8.65
N SER A 96 -17.26 23.28 -9.45
CA SER A 96 -18.39 23.65 -10.31
C SER A 96 -18.73 22.61 -11.39
N ALA A 97 -17.84 21.64 -11.66
CA ALA A 97 -18.05 20.55 -12.60
C ALA A 97 -18.50 19.25 -11.89
N GLY A 98 -18.72 19.29 -10.57
CA GLY A 98 -19.13 18.13 -9.78
C GLY A 98 -17.98 17.19 -9.43
N LYS A 99 -16.71 17.59 -9.63
CA LYS A 99 -15.56 16.79 -9.24
C LYS A 99 -15.25 17.00 -7.76
N PHE A 100 -15.08 15.91 -7.01
CA PHE A 100 -14.65 15.95 -5.62
C PHE A 100 -13.27 16.59 -5.46
N ILE A 101 -13.18 17.58 -4.57
CA ILE A 101 -11.96 18.35 -4.29
C ILE A 101 -11.50 18.24 -2.82
N GLY A 102 -12.11 17.36 -2.01
CA GLY A 102 -11.79 17.18 -0.60
C GLY A 102 -12.77 17.90 0.33
N GLY A 103 -12.29 18.33 1.49
CA GLY A 103 -13.09 19.11 2.45
C GLY A 103 -12.74 18.79 3.91
N GLU A 104 -13.29 19.58 4.82
CA GLU A 104 -12.97 19.57 6.24
C GLU A 104 -14.23 19.40 7.11
N GLY A 105 -14.15 18.50 8.08
CA GLY A 105 -15.15 18.28 9.12
C GLY A 105 -14.58 18.57 10.49
N VAL A 106 -15.25 19.42 11.27
CA VAL A 106 -14.91 19.71 12.67
C VAL A 106 -16.05 19.26 13.56
N PHE A 107 -15.74 18.40 14.52
CA PHE A 107 -16.67 17.77 15.45
C PHE A 107 -16.29 18.11 16.88
N TYR A 108 -17.28 18.44 17.70
CA TYR A 108 -17.10 18.79 19.10
C TYR A 108 -17.84 17.82 20.01
N GLY A 109 -17.08 17.16 20.88
CA GLY A 109 -17.58 16.30 21.96
C GLY A 109 -17.45 17.01 23.29
N ALA A 110 -18.56 17.55 23.80
CA ALA A 110 -18.59 18.10 25.16
C ALA A 110 -18.43 16.96 26.17
N ALA A 111 -17.58 17.14 27.19
CA ALA A 111 -17.21 16.11 28.17
C ALA A 111 -18.42 15.29 28.69
N GLY A 112 -19.51 15.99 29.05
CA GLY A 112 -20.74 15.35 29.55
C GLY A 112 -21.49 14.51 28.51
N ASN A 113 -21.45 14.90 27.23
CA ASN A 113 -22.16 14.20 26.15
C ASN A 113 -21.42 12.94 25.71
N ILE A 114 -20.08 12.99 25.70
CA ILE A 114 -19.23 11.87 25.30
C ILE A 114 -18.85 10.96 26.47
N GLY A 115 -19.34 11.25 27.68
CA GLY A 115 -19.07 10.45 28.89
C GLY A 115 -17.60 10.48 29.34
N LYS A 116 -16.88 11.59 29.09
CA LYS A 116 -15.46 11.76 29.46
C LYS A 116 -15.28 12.96 30.40
N ASP A 117 -14.08 13.08 30.99
CA ASP A 117 -13.74 14.21 31.89
C ASP A 117 -13.24 15.47 31.14
N TYR A 118 -13.02 15.36 29.84
CA TYR A 118 -12.44 16.38 28.98
C TYR A 118 -13.32 16.64 27.77
N ASP A 119 -13.27 17.85 27.21
CA ASP A 119 -13.89 18.10 25.91
C ASP A 119 -12.93 17.65 24.81
N VAL A 120 -13.47 17.17 23.70
CA VAL A 120 -12.70 16.68 22.56
C VAL A 120 -13.14 17.40 21.29
N VAL A 121 -12.18 17.90 20.52
CA VAL A 121 -12.41 18.41 19.16
C VAL A 121 -11.72 17.47 18.19
N VAL A 122 -12.46 16.95 17.22
CA VAL A 122 -11.92 16.14 16.13
C VAL A 122 -12.04 16.94 14.85
N LYS A 123 -10.92 17.07 14.15
CA LYS A 123 -10.84 17.66 12.82
C LYS A 123 -10.45 16.55 11.83
N ALA A 124 -11.22 16.42 10.76
CA ALA A 124 -10.96 15.48 9.68
C ALA A 124 -10.88 16.22 8.36
N GLU A 125 -9.78 16.03 7.62
CA GLU A 125 -9.58 16.61 6.30
C GLU A 125 -9.52 15.47 5.27
N THR A 126 -10.40 15.54 4.28
CA THR A 126 -10.46 14.60 3.15
C THR A 126 -9.69 15.18 1.97
N THR A 127 -8.83 14.37 1.34
CA THR A 127 -8.18 14.73 0.07
C THR A 127 -8.97 14.18 -1.12
N PRO A 128 -8.82 14.75 -2.33
CA PRO A 128 -9.20 14.07 -3.55
C PRO A 128 -8.60 12.66 -3.59
N THR A 129 -9.30 11.68 -4.16
CA THR A 129 -8.81 10.29 -4.33
C THR A 129 -7.49 10.29 -5.09
N GLU A 130 -6.43 9.78 -4.48
CA GLU A 130 -5.06 9.84 -5.03
C GLU A 130 -4.69 8.58 -5.84
N ASN A 131 -5.49 7.51 -5.77
CA ASN A 131 -5.25 6.30 -6.53
C ASN A 131 -6.42 5.96 -7.46
N THR A 132 -6.34 6.40 -8.73
CA THR A 132 -7.26 5.96 -9.79
C THR A 132 -6.70 4.80 -10.60
N LYS A 133 -5.61 4.17 -10.14
CA LYS A 133 -5.03 3.03 -10.86
C LYS A 133 -6.00 1.86 -10.73
N GLU A 134 -6.51 1.43 -11.88
CA GLU A 134 -7.20 0.15 -12.02
C GLU A 134 -6.20 -0.95 -11.68
N ILE A 135 -6.40 -1.61 -10.54
CA ILE A 135 -5.62 -2.78 -10.16
C ILE A 135 -6.42 -4.00 -10.63
N PRO A 136 -5.82 -4.89 -11.42
CA PRO A 136 -6.43 -6.18 -11.72
C PRO A 136 -6.71 -6.92 -10.41
N GLU A 137 -7.98 -7.21 -10.15
CA GLU A 137 -8.42 -8.11 -9.11
C GLU A 137 -8.12 -9.53 -9.59
N VAL A 138 -7.14 -10.13 -8.93
CA VAL A 138 -6.72 -11.51 -9.12
C VAL A 138 -7.51 -12.34 -8.12
N SER A 139 -8.10 -13.47 -8.56
CA SER A 139 -8.69 -14.42 -7.60
C SER A 139 -7.63 -14.84 -6.57
N GLY A 140 -8.04 -15.17 -5.35
CA GLY A 140 -7.09 -15.63 -4.33
C GLY A 140 -6.23 -16.78 -4.85
N ILE A 141 -4.91 -16.66 -4.75
CA ILE A 141 -3.95 -17.64 -5.28
C ILE A 141 -3.88 -18.83 -4.31
N ASP A 142 -4.15 -20.03 -4.81
CA ASP A 142 -4.07 -21.31 -4.11
C ASP A 142 -2.73 -22.00 -4.44
N ASP A 143 -1.93 -22.30 -3.41
CA ASP A 143 -0.61 -22.93 -3.55
C ASP A 143 -0.65 -24.36 -4.10
N THR A 144 -1.82 -25.01 -4.11
CA THR A 144 -1.99 -26.38 -4.59
C THR A 144 -2.51 -26.49 -6.01
N SER A 145 -3.10 -25.41 -6.55
CA SER A 145 -3.74 -25.42 -7.87
C SER A 145 -3.32 -24.31 -8.83
N ASP A 146 -2.59 -23.31 -8.35
CA ASP A 146 -2.25 -22.13 -9.13
C ASP A 146 -0.74 -21.92 -9.25
N LEU A 147 -0.31 -21.39 -10.39
CA LEU A 147 1.07 -20.99 -10.62
C LEU A 147 1.17 -19.47 -10.81
N LEU A 148 2.08 -18.83 -10.07
CA LEU A 148 2.40 -17.42 -10.21
C LEU A 148 3.77 -17.25 -10.86
N ALA A 149 3.80 -16.78 -12.10
CA ALA A 149 5.01 -16.45 -12.83
C ALA A 149 5.19 -14.94 -12.92
N VAL A 150 6.22 -14.42 -12.24
CA VAL A 150 6.58 -13.00 -12.30
C VAL A 150 7.92 -12.87 -12.99
N GLU A 151 7.94 -12.18 -14.14
CA GLU A 151 9.19 -11.90 -14.83
C GLU A 151 10.14 -11.10 -13.91
N ASN A 152 11.37 -11.60 -13.81
CA ASN A 152 12.44 -10.96 -13.08
C ASN A 152 13.76 -11.19 -13.82
N ALA A 153 14.25 -10.15 -14.49
CA ALA A 153 15.54 -10.09 -15.16
C ALA A 153 15.76 -10.96 -16.43
N GLN A 154 14.82 -11.81 -16.87
CA GLN A 154 15.00 -12.68 -18.07
C GLN A 154 15.44 -11.88 -19.31
N LEU A 155 14.86 -10.69 -19.52
CA LEU A 155 15.24 -9.80 -20.63
C LEU A 155 16.68 -9.31 -20.52
N GLN A 156 17.13 -8.97 -19.31
CA GLN A 156 18.47 -8.44 -19.07
C GLN A 156 19.53 -9.53 -19.25
N GLU A 157 19.23 -10.76 -18.83
CA GLU A 157 20.08 -11.94 -19.05
C GLU A 157 20.23 -12.22 -20.56
N ALA A 158 19.12 -12.26 -21.29
CA ALA A 158 19.12 -12.46 -22.74
C ALA A 158 19.90 -11.36 -23.48
N LEU A 159 19.69 -10.10 -23.10
CA LEU A 159 20.43 -8.97 -23.67
C LEU A 159 21.94 -9.09 -23.43
N THR A 160 22.34 -9.48 -22.22
CA THR A 160 23.75 -9.69 -21.86
C THR A 160 24.37 -10.81 -22.69
N HIS A 161 23.63 -11.91 -22.88
CA HIS A 161 24.05 -13.03 -23.72
C HIS A 161 24.28 -12.59 -25.18
N PHE A 162 23.33 -11.85 -25.76
CA PHE A 162 23.44 -11.39 -27.16
C PHE A 162 24.49 -10.31 -27.38
N LEU A 163 24.69 -9.41 -26.40
CA LEU A 163 25.80 -8.45 -26.43
C LEU A 163 27.15 -9.18 -26.43
N ALA A 164 27.30 -10.23 -25.62
CA ALA A 164 28.50 -11.05 -25.61
C ALA A 164 28.77 -11.68 -26.99
N ILE A 165 27.74 -12.28 -27.61
CA ILE A 165 27.85 -12.85 -28.97
C ILE A 165 28.25 -11.76 -29.99
N ASN A 166 27.57 -10.61 -29.99
CA ASN A 166 27.86 -9.56 -30.95
C ASN A 166 29.28 -9.00 -30.78
N SER A 167 29.74 -8.82 -29.54
CA SER A 167 31.10 -8.34 -29.27
C SER A 167 32.20 -9.34 -29.64
N ALA A 168 31.91 -10.64 -29.56
CA ALA A 168 32.82 -11.71 -29.96
C ALA A 168 32.92 -11.84 -31.49
N TYR A 169 31.83 -11.56 -32.21
CA TYR A 169 31.80 -11.65 -33.66
C TYR A 169 32.29 -10.37 -34.36
N GLU A 170 31.86 -9.21 -33.87
CA GLU A 170 32.22 -7.91 -34.45
C GLU A 170 33.43 -7.31 -33.71
N SER A 171 34.59 -7.43 -34.34
CA SER A 171 35.85 -6.92 -33.83
C SER A 171 35.95 -5.39 -33.92
N ASN A 172 35.25 -4.77 -34.88
CA ASN A 172 35.17 -3.32 -34.98
C ASN A 172 34.15 -2.78 -33.97
N VAL A 173 34.65 -2.19 -32.88
CA VAL A 173 33.81 -1.65 -31.80
C VAL A 173 32.74 -0.68 -32.30
N SER A 174 33.04 0.13 -33.32
CA SER A 174 32.10 1.11 -33.88
C SER A 174 30.99 0.48 -34.73
N ALA A 175 31.14 -0.78 -35.14
CA ALA A 175 30.15 -1.54 -35.90
C ALA A 175 29.29 -2.47 -35.02
N ARG A 176 29.63 -2.60 -33.72
CA ARG A 176 28.85 -3.38 -32.77
C ARG A 176 27.46 -2.79 -32.58
N LEU A 177 26.48 -3.67 -32.45
CA LEU A 177 25.10 -3.27 -32.20
C LEU A 177 24.98 -2.77 -30.76
N THR A 178 24.26 -1.66 -30.58
CA THR A 178 23.92 -1.16 -29.25
C THR A 178 22.89 -2.06 -28.57
N SER A 179 22.75 -1.91 -27.25
CA SER A 179 21.73 -2.61 -26.48
C SER A 179 20.31 -2.43 -27.05
N ASP A 180 19.97 -1.22 -27.50
CA ASP A 180 18.66 -0.93 -28.08
C ASP A 180 18.49 -1.56 -29.47
N GLN A 181 19.55 -1.57 -30.29
CA GLN A 181 19.53 -2.23 -31.59
C GLN A 181 19.36 -3.75 -31.46
N ILE A 182 19.99 -4.37 -30.46
CA ILE A 182 19.81 -5.80 -30.17
C ILE A 182 18.40 -6.03 -29.63
N ARG A 183 17.95 -5.24 -28.65
CA ARG A 183 16.60 -5.36 -28.08
C ARG A 183 15.51 -5.31 -29.15
N ASN A 184 15.62 -4.39 -30.12
CA ASN A 184 14.66 -4.26 -31.22
C ASN A 184 14.67 -5.43 -32.22
N LYS A 185 15.74 -6.23 -32.22
CA LYS A 185 15.87 -7.44 -33.06
C LYS A 185 15.52 -8.73 -32.31
N MET A 186 15.29 -8.64 -31.00
CA MET A 186 14.85 -9.77 -30.19
C MET A 186 13.37 -10.04 -30.43
N LYS A 187 13.00 -11.32 -30.35
CA LYS A 187 11.62 -11.80 -30.31
C LYS A 187 11.50 -12.72 -29.12
N ARG A 188 10.58 -12.43 -28.20
CA ARG A 188 10.36 -13.22 -26.98
C ARG A 188 9.20 -14.19 -27.18
N THR A 189 9.42 -15.41 -26.73
CA THR A 189 8.39 -16.43 -26.50
C THR A 189 8.38 -16.77 -25.02
N ILE A 190 7.26 -16.53 -24.35
CA ILE A 190 6.99 -16.98 -22.99
C ILE A 190 6.41 -18.39 -23.12
N GLY A 191 7.18 -19.41 -22.76
CA GLY A 191 6.75 -20.80 -22.81
C GLY A 191 6.09 -21.21 -21.50
N ILE A 192 4.90 -21.79 -21.59
CA ILE A 192 4.22 -22.51 -20.50
C ILE A 192 4.26 -23.99 -20.87
N ASP A 193 5.04 -24.77 -20.14
CA ASP A 193 5.11 -26.21 -20.32
C ASP A 193 4.39 -26.91 -19.17
N ILE A 194 3.41 -27.74 -19.50
CA ILE A 194 2.61 -28.52 -18.55
C ILE A 194 2.93 -29.99 -18.80
N GLN A 195 3.52 -30.67 -17.83
CA GLN A 195 3.83 -32.10 -17.87
C GLN A 195 3.02 -32.82 -16.80
N LYS A 196 2.65 -34.08 -17.05
CA LYS A 196 1.97 -34.92 -16.04
C LYS A 196 2.98 -35.86 -15.39
N ASP A 197 3.08 -35.80 -14.06
CA ASP A 197 3.90 -36.72 -13.26
C ASP A 197 3.04 -37.43 -12.21
N GLY A 198 2.56 -38.62 -12.57
CA GLY A 198 1.68 -39.43 -11.74
C GLY A 198 0.33 -38.75 -11.49
N ALA A 199 0.09 -38.37 -10.24
CA ALA A 199 -1.13 -37.68 -9.79
C ALA A 199 -0.98 -36.14 -9.76
N TYR A 200 0.17 -35.61 -10.22
CA TYR A 200 0.50 -34.20 -10.19
C TYR A 200 0.81 -33.69 -11.60
N TYR A 201 0.83 -32.37 -11.74
CA TYR A 201 1.27 -31.64 -12.91
C TYR A 201 2.51 -30.82 -12.56
N ASP A 202 3.59 -31.00 -13.32
CA ASP A 202 4.74 -30.12 -13.26
C ASP A 202 4.51 -29.01 -14.29
N VAL A 203 4.32 -27.78 -13.81
CA VAL A 203 4.07 -26.61 -14.65
C VAL A 203 5.28 -25.71 -14.59
N LYS A 204 5.87 -25.41 -15.75
CA LYS A 204 7.09 -24.63 -15.89
C LYS A 204 6.86 -23.44 -16.81
N VAL A 205 7.36 -22.27 -16.39
CA VAL A 205 7.34 -21.05 -17.20
C VAL A 205 8.75 -20.55 -17.43
N SER A 206 9.13 -20.40 -18.69
CA SER A 206 10.44 -19.88 -19.12
C SER A 206 10.31 -18.94 -20.31
N CYS A 207 11.34 -18.14 -20.56
CA CYS A 207 11.39 -17.23 -21.70
C CYS A 207 12.47 -17.67 -22.69
N THR A 208 12.08 -17.79 -23.96
CA THR A 208 13.00 -18.00 -25.07
C THR A 208 13.09 -16.71 -25.88
N TYR A 209 14.30 -16.24 -26.10
CA TYR A 209 14.58 -15.06 -26.91
C TYR A 209 15.31 -15.48 -28.18
N LYS A 210 14.80 -15.06 -29.34
CA LYS A 210 15.48 -15.20 -30.62
C LYS A 210 15.96 -13.83 -31.08
N CYS A 211 17.23 -13.69 -31.42
CA CYS A 211 17.79 -12.47 -31.98
C CYS A 211 18.34 -12.71 -33.38
N GLU A 212 17.92 -11.88 -34.34
CA GLU A 212 18.33 -12.02 -35.74
C GLU A 212 19.47 -11.05 -36.08
N GLY A 213 20.47 -11.51 -36.84
CA GLY A 213 21.49 -10.63 -37.41
C GLY A 213 22.64 -10.23 -36.48
N LEU A 214 22.92 -10.99 -35.41
CA LEU A 214 24.05 -10.70 -34.50
C LEU A 214 25.42 -11.01 -35.12
N ARG A 215 25.47 -12.03 -36.00
CA ARG A 215 26.68 -12.52 -36.68
C ARG A 215 26.66 -12.20 -38.18
N GLY A 216 26.03 -11.10 -38.57
CA GLY A 216 25.77 -10.76 -39.97
C GLY A 216 24.39 -11.21 -40.48
N GLY A 217 24.06 -10.81 -41.70
CA GLY A 217 22.73 -10.99 -42.29
C GLY A 217 22.25 -12.43 -42.27
N GLY A 218 21.08 -12.67 -41.69
CA GLY A 218 20.42 -13.99 -41.65
C GLY A 218 20.80 -14.91 -40.48
N SER A 219 21.74 -14.51 -39.60
CA SER A 219 22.01 -15.26 -38.37
C SER A 219 20.80 -15.24 -37.42
N ASN A 220 20.55 -16.36 -36.74
CA ASN A 220 19.50 -16.51 -35.74
C ASN A 220 20.11 -17.12 -34.49
N ASP A 221 20.34 -16.31 -33.47
CA ASP A 221 20.83 -16.76 -32.17
C ASP A 221 19.65 -16.87 -31.20
N THR A 222 19.66 -17.90 -30.35
CA THR A 222 18.59 -18.16 -29.38
C THR A 222 19.18 -18.26 -27.99
N TYR A 223 18.48 -17.68 -27.02
CA TYR A 223 18.77 -17.79 -25.60
C TYR A 223 17.50 -18.27 -24.88
N GLU A 224 17.64 -19.31 -24.07
CA GLU A 224 16.57 -19.82 -23.21
C GLU A 224 16.92 -19.48 -21.77
N SER A 225 16.01 -18.80 -21.07
CA SER A 225 16.19 -18.50 -19.66
C SER A 225 16.00 -19.77 -18.81
N ALA A 226 16.52 -19.75 -17.59
CA ALA A 226 16.01 -20.66 -16.58
C ALA A 226 14.50 -20.44 -16.40
N ALA A 227 13.79 -21.46 -15.91
CA ALA A 227 12.41 -21.24 -15.49
C ALA A 227 12.38 -20.27 -14.33
N TYR A 228 11.47 -19.32 -14.42
CA TYR A 228 11.24 -18.32 -13.37
C TYR A 228 9.96 -18.60 -12.57
N ALA A 229 9.22 -19.64 -12.98
CA ALA A 229 8.25 -20.32 -12.15
C ALA A 229 8.24 -21.80 -12.52
N GLU A 230 8.27 -22.67 -11.52
CA GLU A 230 8.19 -24.12 -11.68
C GLU A 230 7.52 -24.68 -10.43
N GLU A 231 6.31 -25.22 -10.58
CA GLU A 231 5.53 -25.73 -9.46
C GLU A 231 4.96 -27.11 -9.77
N ARG A 232 4.82 -27.91 -8.72
CA ARG A 232 4.20 -29.24 -8.78
C ARG A 232 2.80 -29.17 -8.17
N LEU A 233 1.78 -29.15 -9.03
CA LEU A 233 0.39 -28.90 -8.66
C LEU A 233 -0.45 -30.17 -8.71
N LYS A 234 -1.47 -30.30 -7.85
CA LYS A 234 -2.42 -31.43 -7.92
C LYS A 234 -3.48 -31.23 -9.01
N GLU A 235 -3.90 -29.98 -9.17
CA GLU A 235 -4.80 -29.50 -10.21
C GLU A 235 -4.15 -28.28 -10.85
N VAL A 236 -4.48 -27.93 -12.09
CA VAL A 236 -4.03 -26.66 -12.68
C VAL A 236 -5.26 -25.85 -13.01
N LYS A 237 -5.58 -24.86 -12.15
CA LYS A 237 -6.75 -24.00 -12.30
C LYS A 237 -6.36 -22.67 -12.91
N HIS A 238 -5.40 -21.95 -12.31
CA HIS A 238 -4.95 -20.66 -12.79
C HIS A 238 -3.44 -20.62 -13.03
N ILE A 239 -3.04 -19.96 -14.12
CA ILE A 239 -1.64 -19.63 -14.41
C ILE A 239 -1.55 -18.12 -14.58
N TYR A 240 -0.95 -17.45 -13.60
CA TYR A 240 -0.74 -16.01 -13.58
C TYR A 240 0.60 -15.65 -14.22
N LEU A 241 0.57 -14.89 -15.30
CA LEU A 241 1.74 -14.40 -16.02
C LEU A 241 1.86 -12.89 -15.88
N LEU A 242 2.74 -12.44 -14.98
CA LEU A 242 3.04 -11.03 -14.78
C LEU A 242 4.31 -10.67 -15.54
N TYR A 243 4.18 -9.77 -16.51
CA TYR A 243 5.26 -9.50 -17.45
C TYR A 243 5.32 -8.02 -17.85
N ASN A 244 6.48 -7.60 -18.38
CA ASN A 244 6.67 -6.25 -18.90
C ASN A 244 6.80 -6.24 -20.43
N VAL A 245 6.11 -5.31 -21.08
CA VAL A 245 6.20 -5.07 -22.51
C VAL A 245 7.42 -4.21 -22.79
N ASN A 246 8.33 -4.72 -23.63
CA ASN A 246 9.59 -4.04 -23.99
C ASN A 246 9.82 -4.02 -25.52
N GLN A 247 8.86 -4.49 -26.29
CA GLN A 247 8.89 -4.63 -27.75
C GLN A 247 7.47 -4.64 -28.30
N LEU A 248 7.31 -4.55 -29.63
CA LEU A 248 5.99 -4.48 -30.26
C LEU A 248 5.26 -5.82 -30.35
N THR A 249 5.97 -6.94 -30.22
CA THR A 249 5.34 -8.26 -30.36
C THR A 249 5.93 -9.26 -29.39
N ASP A 250 5.06 -10.01 -28.70
CA ASP A 250 5.43 -11.17 -27.89
C ASP A 250 4.64 -12.41 -28.34
N THR A 251 5.15 -13.59 -27.99
CA THR A 251 4.43 -14.85 -28.11
C THR A 251 4.29 -15.51 -26.73
N VAL A 252 3.12 -16.06 -26.42
CA VAL A 252 2.91 -16.99 -25.31
C VAL A 252 2.63 -18.34 -25.94
N ASP A 253 3.49 -19.32 -25.68
CA ASP A 253 3.36 -20.66 -26.24
C ASP A 253 3.03 -21.66 -25.15
N ILE A 254 1.89 -22.34 -25.30
CA ILE A 254 1.35 -23.27 -24.31
C ILE A 254 1.54 -24.69 -24.82
N THR A 255 2.45 -25.40 -24.17
CA THR A 255 2.77 -26.79 -24.48
C THR A 255 2.18 -27.71 -23.41
N LYS A 256 1.48 -28.74 -23.86
CA LYS A 256 1.00 -29.85 -23.01
C LYS A 256 1.77 -31.10 -23.37
N GLY A 257 2.47 -31.65 -22.39
CA GLY A 257 3.23 -32.88 -22.50
C GLY A 257 2.40 -34.12 -22.82
N ALA A 258 3.09 -35.19 -23.21
CA ALA A 258 2.44 -36.48 -23.43
C ALA A 258 1.80 -36.99 -22.13
N GLY A 259 0.53 -37.38 -22.18
CA GLY A 259 -0.20 -37.90 -21.02
C GLY A 259 -0.92 -36.85 -20.17
N VAL A 260 -0.78 -35.56 -20.46
CA VAL A 260 -1.64 -34.51 -19.87
C VAL A 260 -3.10 -34.76 -20.26
N ASP A 261 -4.02 -34.64 -19.30
CA ASP A 261 -5.44 -34.92 -19.52
C ASP A 261 -6.01 -33.96 -20.57
N ALA A 262 -6.68 -34.50 -21.60
CA ALA A 262 -7.23 -33.71 -22.70
C ALA A 262 -8.28 -32.68 -22.26
N SER A 263 -8.91 -32.90 -21.09
CA SER A 263 -9.86 -31.99 -20.46
C SER A 263 -9.22 -30.88 -19.62
N LEU A 264 -7.90 -30.94 -19.38
CA LEU A 264 -7.19 -29.92 -18.60
C LEU A 264 -7.27 -28.57 -19.34
N ASN A 265 -7.93 -27.60 -18.71
CA ASN A 265 -8.20 -26.30 -19.31
C ASN A 265 -8.00 -25.17 -18.27
N PRO A 266 -6.73 -24.90 -17.89
CA PRO A 266 -6.42 -23.90 -16.87
C PRO A 266 -6.67 -22.50 -17.42
N GLU A 267 -7.22 -21.60 -16.62
CA GLU A 267 -7.32 -20.20 -17.01
C GLU A 267 -5.93 -19.54 -16.98
N ILE A 268 -5.59 -18.78 -18.02
CA ILE A 268 -4.32 -18.07 -18.09
C ILE A 268 -4.56 -16.58 -17.93
N GLU A 269 -3.97 -15.99 -16.90
CA GLU A 269 -4.09 -14.56 -16.62
C GLU A 269 -2.82 -13.84 -17.08
N ILE A 270 -2.90 -13.15 -18.20
CA ILE A 270 -1.80 -12.39 -18.82
C ILE A 270 -1.88 -10.94 -18.35
N ILE A 271 -1.01 -10.59 -17.40
CA ILE A 271 -1.01 -9.31 -16.71
C ILE A 271 0.19 -8.47 -17.14
N CYS A 272 -0.05 -7.43 -17.95
CA CYS A 272 0.96 -6.45 -18.30
C CYS A 272 1.17 -5.47 -17.14
N GLN A 273 2.35 -5.48 -16.53
CA GLN A 273 2.67 -4.63 -15.37
C GLN A 273 2.89 -3.16 -15.74
N ASN A 274 3.28 -2.88 -16.98
CA ASN A 274 3.60 -1.53 -17.49
C ASN A 274 2.59 -1.01 -18.52
N ILE A 275 1.31 -1.39 -18.38
CA ILE A 275 0.22 -1.11 -19.33
C ILE A 275 0.12 0.37 -19.77
N SER A 276 0.39 1.31 -18.86
CA SER A 276 0.34 2.75 -19.13
C SER A 276 1.40 3.23 -20.13
N SER A 277 2.46 2.45 -20.32
CA SER A 277 3.57 2.73 -21.25
C SER A 277 3.55 1.86 -22.50
N VAL A 278 2.56 0.97 -22.64
CA VAL A 278 2.45 0.05 -23.78
C VAL A 278 2.05 0.82 -25.02
N ASP A 279 2.74 0.56 -26.14
CA ASP A 279 2.36 1.08 -27.45
C ASP A 279 1.02 0.47 -27.89
N PRO A 280 0.05 1.26 -28.39
CA PRO A 280 -1.22 0.74 -28.92
C PRO A 280 -1.07 -0.31 -30.04
N ALA A 281 0.06 -0.31 -30.76
CA ALA A 281 0.39 -1.28 -31.80
C ALA A 281 0.96 -2.60 -31.24
N TYR A 282 1.25 -2.67 -29.94
CA TYR A 282 1.72 -3.89 -29.29
C TYR A 282 0.75 -5.06 -29.52
N ALA A 283 1.26 -6.25 -29.80
CA ALA A 283 0.46 -7.46 -29.92
C ALA A 283 1.13 -8.64 -29.23
N ILE A 284 0.37 -9.36 -28.41
CA ILE A 284 0.77 -10.66 -27.88
C ILE A 284 0.02 -11.77 -28.62
N THR A 285 0.78 -12.75 -29.11
CA THR A 285 0.25 -13.91 -29.84
C THR A 285 0.21 -15.10 -28.91
N VAL A 286 -0.97 -15.67 -28.69
CA VAL A 286 -1.13 -16.89 -27.88
C VAL A 286 -1.20 -18.09 -28.80
N THR A 287 -0.34 -19.07 -28.57
CA THR A 287 -0.20 -20.30 -29.36
C THR A 287 -0.31 -21.54 -28.46
N GLY A 288 -0.74 -22.66 -29.03
CA GLY A 288 -0.91 -23.93 -28.32
C GLY A 288 -2.09 -24.75 -28.84
N ILE A 289 -2.20 -25.98 -28.35
CA ILE A 289 -3.34 -26.88 -28.64
C ILE A 289 -4.43 -26.64 -27.59
N ASN A 290 -5.67 -26.39 -28.05
CA ASN A 290 -6.81 -26.08 -27.18
C ASN A 290 -6.48 -24.93 -26.21
N ILE A 291 -6.17 -23.75 -26.77
CA ILE A 291 -5.86 -22.55 -26.01
C ILE A 291 -6.98 -22.32 -24.98
N PRO A 292 -6.66 -22.28 -23.68
CA PRO A 292 -7.66 -22.12 -22.64
C PRO A 292 -8.17 -20.68 -22.58
N SER A 293 -9.12 -20.41 -21.68
CA SER A 293 -9.58 -19.04 -21.46
C SER A 293 -8.42 -18.14 -21.01
N VAL A 294 -8.33 -16.95 -21.60
CA VAL A 294 -7.29 -15.96 -21.28
C VAL A 294 -7.94 -14.76 -20.61
N ALA A 295 -7.49 -14.39 -19.43
CA ALA A 295 -7.81 -13.10 -18.81
C ALA A 295 -6.67 -12.11 -19.03
N THR A 296 -6.95 -10.85 -19.36
CA THR A 296 -5.87 -9.87 -19.60
C THR A 296 -6.32 -8.42 -19.40
N ASN A 297 -5.36 -7.54 -19.10
CA ASN A 297 -5.54 -6.08 -19.07
C ASN A 297 -5.16 -5.38 -20.39
N LEU A 298 -4.99 -6.14 -21.50
CA LEU A 298 -4.65 -5.63 -22.83
C LEU A 298 -5.86 -5.51 -23.75
N GLY A 299 -5.87 -4.47 -24.59
CA GLY A 299 -6.70 -4.38 -25.81
C GLY A 299 -8.22 -4.26 -25.69
N LYS A 300 -8.81 -4.44 -24.50
CA LYS A 300 -10.25 -4.22 -24.27
C LYS A 300 -10.51 -2.95 -23.45
N ASN A 301 -11.68 -2.33 -23.67
CA ASN A 301 -12.10 -1.04 -23.09
C ASN A 301 -11.16 0.15 -23.36
N GLY A 302 -10.47 0.17 -24.51
CA GLY A 302 -9.58 1.28 -24.90
C GLY A 302 -8.17 1.21 -24.30
N LYS A 303 -7.81 0.08 -23.68
CA LYS A 303 -6.45 -0.18 -23.18
C LYS A 303 -5.49 -0.53 -24.31
N ASN A 304 -4.22 -0.23 -24.12
CA ASN A 304 -3.15 -0.45 -25.10
C ASN A 304 -2.93 -1.95 -25.37
N GLY A 305 -2.43 -2.26 -26.56
CA GLY A 305 -2.08 -3.63 -26.96
C GLY A 305 -3.21 -4.44 -27.58
N LYS A 306 -2.88 -5.64 -28.09
CA LYS A 306 -3.82 -6.59 -28.73
C LYS A 306 -3.45 -8.02 -28.38
N VAL A 307 -4.45 -8.91 -28.30
CA VAL A 307 -4.26 -10.34 -28.03
C VAL A 307 -4.82 -11.17 -29.20
N HIS A 308 -3.94 -11.88 -29.90
CA HIS A 308 -4.29 -12.64 -31.11
C HIS A 308 -3.89 -14.12 -30.99
N ASN A 309 -4.47 -14.97 -31.83
CA ASN A 309 -4.00 -16.34 -32.04
C ASN A 309 -2.86 -16.39 -33.07
N SER A 310 -2.30 -17.59 -33.30
CA SER A 310 -1.23 -17.85 -34.29
C SER A 310 -1.54 -17.40 -35.73
N SER A 311 -2.81 -17.20 -36.08
CA SER A 311 -3.25 -16.72 -37.40
C SER A 311 -3.39 -15.19 -37.46
N GLY A 312 -3.05 -14.47 -36.38
CA GLY A 312 -3.20 -13.02 -36.28
C GLY A 312 -4.64 -12.54 -36.07
N ILE A 313 -5.56 -13.44 -35.72
CA ILE A 313 -6.97 -13.14 -35.47
C ILE A 313 -7.17 -12.86 -33.97
N PRO A 314 -7.96 -11.84 -33.57
CA PRO A 314 -8.31 -11.61 -32.17
C PRO A 314 -8.81 -12.85 -31.46
N LEU A 315 -8.25 -13.11 -30.29
CA LEU A 315 -8.55 -14.30 -29.51
C LEU A 315 -9.95 -14.17 -28.88
N THR A 316 -10.86 -15.08 -29.21
CA THR A 316 -12.30 -14.98 -28.88
C THR A 316 -12.63 -15.40 -27.45
N ASN A 317 -11.79 -16.20 -26.81
CA ASN A 317 -11.93 -16.68 -25.43
C ASN A 317 -11.17 -15.79 -24.43
N THR A 318 -11.04 -14.49 -24.75
CA THR A 318 -10.46 -13.49 -23.85
C THR A 318 -11.52 -12.88 -22.93
N LYS A 319 -11.21 -12.72 -21.65
CA LYS A 319 -12.00 -11.94 -20.69
C LYS A 319 -11.17 -10.80 -20.11
N ASP A 320 -11.86 -9.73 -19.71
CA ASP A 320 -11.21 -8.63 -19.01
C ASP A 320 -10.84 -9.10 -17.60
N LEU A 321 -9.67 -8.68 -17.12
CA LEU A 321 -9.42 -8.76 -15.68
C LEU A 321 -10.42 -7.84 -14.98
N VAL A 322 -11.01 -8.31 -13.88
CA VAL A 322 -11.87 -7.46 -13.06
C VAL A 322 -10.98 -6.35 -12.52
N GLU A 323 -11.32 -5.10 -12.80
CA GLU A 323 -10.52 -3.97 -12.33
C GLU A 323 -11.29 -3.26 -11.24
N ASN A 324 -10.81 -3.40 -10.02
CA ASN A 324 -11.32 -2.58 -8.93
C ASN A 324 -10.60 -1.26 -8.94
N LYS A 325 -11.37 -0.18 -9.03
CA LYS A 325 -10.92 1.15 -8.63
C LYS A 325 -10.77 1.12 -7.11
N SER A 326 -9.58 0.81 -6.63
CA SER A 326 -9.24 1.11 -5.23
C SER A 326 -9.05 2.62 -5.16
N GLN A 327 -10.16 3.37 -5.08
CA GLN A 327 -10.16 4.81 -4.93
C GLN A 327 -9.70 5.16 -3.51
N ILE A 328 -8.40 4.98 -3.22
CA ILE A 328 -7.86 5.30 -1.92
C ILE A 328 -7.80 6.84 -1.81
N ARG A 329 -8.58 7.41 -0.89
CA ARG A 329 -8.45 8.78 -0.41
C ARG A 329 -7.72 8.80 0.93
N LYS A 330 -6.95 9.85 1.16
CA LYS A 330 -6.31 10.08 2.45
C LYS A 330 -7.21 10.96 3.30
N ILE A 331 -7.41 10.56 4.55
CA ILE A 331 -8.09 11.33 5.57
C ILE A 331 -7.08 11.70 6.64
N THR A 332 -6.82 12.99 6.82
CA THR A 332 -5.98 13.50 7.90
C THR A 332 -6.85 13.78 9.12
N LEU A 333 -6.48 13.21 10.26
CA LEU A 333 -7.19 13.36 11.53
C LEU A 333 -6.36 14.16 12.51
N GLN A 334 -7.03 15.06 13.23
CA GLN A 334 -6.47 15.78 14.36
C GLN A 334 -7.46 15.71 15.53
N VAL A 335 -6.98 15.22 16.66
CA VAL A 335 -7.76 15.13 17.91
C VAL A 335 -7.13 16.05 18.94
N SER A 336 -7.89 17.03 19.41
CA SER A 336 -7.49 17.99 20.42
C SER A 336 -8.34 17.83 21.68
N VAL A 337 -7.68 17.68 22.84
CA VAL A 337 -8.36 17.45 24.12
C VAL A 337 -8.22 18.69 25.02
N TYR A 338 -9.34 19.20 25.50
CA TYR A 338 -9.43 20.43 26.27
C TYR A 338 -9.94 20.18 27.67
N LYS A 339 -9.67 21.13 28.56
CA LYS A 339 -10.35 21.19 29.85
C LYS A 339 -11.86 21.27 29.63
N LYS A 340 -12.62 20.52 30.42
CA LYS A 340 -14.09 20.54 30.43
C LYS A 340 -14.66 21.97 30.39
N GLY A 341 -15.57 22.20 29.45
CA GLY A 341 -16.23 23.48 29.19
C GLY A 341 -15.34 24.52 28.47
N LYS A 342 -14.20 24.14 27.92
CA LYS A 342 -13.27 25.05 27.22
C LYS A 342 -13.04 24.71 25.75
N GLY A 343 -13.42 23.52 25.29
CA GLY A 343 -13.14 23.11 23.90
C GLY A 343 -13.86 23.94 22.84
N SER A 344 -14.95 24.63 23.18
CA SER A 344 -15.66 25.56 22.31
C SER A 344 -15.29 27.04 22.50
N THR A 345 -14.35 27.35 23.41
CA THR A 345 -13.97 28.73 23.71
C THR A 345 -12.85 29.20 22.77
N ALA A 346 -13.06 30.32 22.07
CA ALA A 346 -12.04 30.93 21.23
C ALA A 346 -10.77 31.25 22.04
N GLY A 347 -9.60 30.80 21.55
CA GLY A 347 -8.30 31.01 22.20
C GLY A 347 -7.98 30.07 23.36
N ALA A 348 -8.81 29.05 23.64
CA ALA A 348 -8.45 28.01 24.60
C ALA A 348 -7.31 27.12 24.05
N GLU A 349 -6.29 26.90 24.87
CA GLU A 349 -5.21 25.95 24.53
C GLU A 349 -5.60 24.53 24.93
N PRO A 350 -5.44 23.53 24.04
CA PRO A 350 -5.65 22.14 24.39
C PRO A 350 -4.55 21.64 25.34
N TYR A 351 -4.86 20.61 26.13
CA TYR A 351 -3.83 19.88 26.88
C TYR A 351 -2.88 19.14 25.95
N ILE A 352 -3.42 18.63 24.84
CA ILE A 352 -2.71 17.87 23.81
C ILE A 352 -3.48 17.93 22.49
N THR A 353 -2.73 17.89 21.39
CA THR A 353 -3.24 17.66 20.04
C THR A 353 -2.45 16.52 19.43
N VAL A 354 -3.13 15.50 18.90
CA VAL A 354 -2.52 14.35 18.23
C VAL A 354 -3.02 14.31 16.78
N ASN A 355 -2.13 14.01 15.84
CA ASN A 355 -2.46 13.91 14.43
C ASN A 355 -2.22 12.48 13.92
N ALA A 356 -3.05 12.01 12.99
CA ALA A 356 -2.81 10.80 12.21
C ALA A 356 -3.37 10.94 10.79
N ALA A 357 -3.19 9.90 9.98
CA ALA A 357 -3.86 9.77 8.70
C ALA A 357 -4.40 8.33 8.53
N LYS A 358 -5.49 8.20 7.79
CA LYS A 358 -6.10 6.94 7.37
C LYS A 358 -6.27 6.95 5.84
N GLY A 359 -5.99 5.82 5.19
CA GLY A 359 -6.35 5.60 3.79
C GLY A 359 -7.69 4.88 3.72
N GLU A 360 -8.59 5.34 2.85
CA GLU A 360 -9.92 4.75 2.61
C GLU A 360 -10.18 4.52 1.15
#